data_AF-I1YI78-F1
#
_entry.id   AF-I1YI78-F1
#
_cell.length_a   1.000
_cell.length_b   1.000
_cell.length_c   1.000
_cell.angle_alpha   90.00
_cell.angle_beta   90.00
_cell.angle_gamma   90.00
#
_symmetry.space_group_name_H-M   'P 1'
#
loop_
_entity.id
_entity.type
_entity.pdbx_description
1 polymer ?
#
loop_
_entity_poly.entity_id
_entity_poly.type
_entity_poly.pdbx_seq_one_letter_code
_entity_poly.pdbx_strand_id
1 'polypeptide(L)'
;MNQSHGIEADYYLYGIELGILQFEEAIAWADKIIESEDLPSGEIIEVALGRPRGRNGVMESLKEVLGERNLQVSGAMLLSELSNRLAQGESVRSVARKALDVA
;
A
#
# COMPACT_ATOMS: atom_id res chain seq x y z
N MET A 1 -10.06 13.15 15.52
CA MET A 1 -10.35 13.21 14.08
C MET A 1 -9.99 11.85 13.54
N ASN A 2 -10.90 11.13 12.87
CA ASN A 2 -10.53 9.88 12.22
C ASN A 2 -9.50 10.24 11.14
N GLN A 3 -8.27 9.74 11.23
CA GLN A 3 -7.30 9.96 10.17
C GLN A 3 -7.77 9.20 8.93
N SER A 4 -7.67 9.84 7.76
CA SER A 4 -8.11 9.27 6.49
C SER A 4 -6.93 8.53 5.86
N HIS A 5 -7.03 7.21 5.76
CA HIS A 5 -5.96 6.32 5.29
C HIS A 5 -6.17 5.83 3.84
N GLY A 6 -7.06 6.49 3.09
CA GLY A 6 -7.50 6.03 1.76
C GLY A 6 -6.40 6.10 0.69
N ILE A 7 -5.56 7.14 0.71
CA ILE A 7 -4.44 7.30 -0.23
C ILE A 7 -3.38 6.22 0.01
N GLU A 8 -3.02 5.97 1.28
CA GLU A 8 -2.07 4.94 1.69
C GLU A 8 -2.61 3.55 1.35
N ALA A 9 -3.90 3.30 1.58
CA ALA A 9 -4.54 2.05 1.21
C ALA A 9 -4.46 1.79 -0.31
N ASP A 10 -4.71 2.80 -1.14
CA ASP A 10 -4.54 2.70 -2.59
C ASP A 10 -3.07 2.45 -2.98
N TYR A 11 -2.11 3.12 -2.32
CA TYR A 11 -0.68 2.89 -2.53
C TYR A 11 -0.31 1.42 -2.31
N TYR A 12 -0.75 0.83 -1.19
CA TYR A 12 -0.51 -0.59 -0.91
C TYR A 12 -1.28 -1.50 -1.86
N LEU A 13 -2.56 -1.21 -2.11
CA LEU A 13 -3.42 -2.03 -2.96
C LEU A 13 -2.83 -2.19 -4.36
N TYR A 14 -2.56 -1.07 -5.03
CA TYR A 14 -2.01 -1.07 -6.39
C TYR A 14 -0.54 -1.49 -6.41
N GLY A 15 0.24 -1.14 -5.39
CA GLY A 15 1.61 -1.63 -5.26
C GLY A 15 1.69 -3.15 -5.20
N ILE A 16 0.80 -3.80 -4.45
CA ILE A 16 0.68 -5.27 -4.38
C ILE A 16 0.12 -5.84 -5.69
N GLU A 17 -0.86 -5.17 -6.30
CA GLU A 17 -1.45 -5.58 -7.57
C GLU A 17 -0.40 -5.67 -8.68
N LEU A 18 0.44 -4.64 -8.79
CA LEU A 18 1.47 -4.49 -9.81
C LEU A 18 2.78 -5.22 -9.47
N GLY A 19 2.86 -5.88 -8.31
CA GLY A 19 4.07 -6.58 -7.86
C GLY A 19 5.25 -5.64 -7.56
N ILE A 20 4.93 -4.39 -7.21
CA ILE A 20 5.88 -3.39 -6.71
C ILE A 20 6.12 -3.66 -5.22
N LEU A 21 5.04 -3.83 -4.46
CA LEU A 21 5.07 -4.07 -3.02
C LEU A 21 4.68 -5.52 -2.68
N GLN A 22 5.14 -6.00 -1.54
CA GLN A 22 4.68 -7.24 -0.92
C GLN A 22 3.51 -6.96 0.02
N PHE A 23 2.61 -7.93 0.19
CA PHE A 23 1.42 -7.74 1.01
C PHE A 23 1.75 -7.61 2.51
N GLU A 24 2.91 -8.13 2.93
CA GLU A 24 3.44 -7.96 4.28
C GLU A 24 3.77 -6.50 4.59
N GLU A 25 4.09 -5.67 3.59
CA GLU A 25 4.36 -4.24 3.79
C GLU A 25 3.08 -3.49 4.17
N ALA A 26 1.92 -3.90 3.62
CA ALA A 26 0.62 -3.36 3.99
C ALA A 26 0.20 -3.77 5.40
N ILE A 27 0.48 -5.01 5.81
CA ILE A 27 0.26 -5.47 7.18
C ILE A 27 1.11 -4.64 8.16
N ALA A 28 2.40 -4.48 7.86
CA ALA A 28 3.31 -3.71 8.70
C ALA A 28 2.92 -2.22 8.80
N TRP A 29 2.30 -1.67 7.76
CA TRP A 29 1.72 -0.33 7.80
C TRP A 29 0.49 -0.26 8.72
N ALA A 30 -0.44 -1.22 8.60
CA ALA A 30 -1.60 -1.29 9.47
C ALA A 30 -1.20 -1.47 10.95
N ASP A 31 -0.21 -2.32 11.23
CA ASP A 31 0.33 -2.50 12.59
C ASP A 31 0.85 -1.17 13.17
N LYS A 32 1.57 -0.36 12.39
CA LYS A 32 2.06 0.95 12.84
C LYS A 32 0.95 1.94 13.15
N ILE A 33 -0.14 1.92 12.38
CA ILE A 33 -1.31 2.77 12.65
C ILE A 33 -1.95 2.34 13.97
N ILE A 34 -2.15 1.03 14.17
CA ILE A 34 -2.70 0.48 15.42
C ILE A 34 -1.85 0.85 16.63
N GLU A 35 -0.52 0.86 16.49
CA GLU A 35 0.40 1.26 17.55
C GLU A 35 0.37 2.77 17.84
N SER A 36 0.01 3.61 16.87
CA SER A 36 0.11 5.08 16.97
C SER A 36 -1.23 5.78 17.21
N GLU A 37 -2.35 5.11 16.99
CA GLU A 37 -3.69 5.65 17.21
C GLU A 37 -4.34 5.03 18.45
N ASP A 38 -4.94 5.87 19.30
CA ASP A 38 -5.67 5.39 20.51
C ASP A 38 -6.91 4.55 20.15
N LEU A 39 -7.51 4.82 18.99
CA LEU A 39 -8.72 4.18 18.48
C LEU A 39 -8.59 3.96 16.96
N PRO A 40 -7.81 2.96 16.52
CA PRO A 40 -7.67 2.65 15.11
C PRO A 40 -9.00 2.16 14.54
N SER A 41 -9.25 2.46 13.27
CA SER A 41 -10.49 2.06 12.62
C SER A 41 -10.53 0.55 12.31
N GLY A 42 -11.74 -0.01 12.24
CA GLY A 42 -11.94 -1.45 12.08
C GLY A 42 -11.34 -1.99 10.78
N GLU A 43 -11.41 -1.20 9.70
CA GLU A 43 -10.80 -1.50 8.41
C GLU A 43 -9.27 -1.64 8.49
N ILE A 44 -8.58 -0.85 9.32
CA ILE A 44 -7.13 -0.95 9.52
C ILE A 44 -6.80 -2.23 10.28
N ILE A 45 -7.58 -2.56 11.31
CA ILE A 45 -7.45 -3.81 12.06
C ILE A 45 -7.64 -5.01 11.11
N GLU A 46 -8.60 -4.96 10.20
CA GLU A 46 -8.83 -6.02 9.21
C GLU A 46 -7.63 -6.24 8.27
N VAL A 47 -6.94 -5.16 7.86
CA VAL A 47 -5.71 -5.26 7.07
C VAL A 47 -4.61 -5.96 7.88
N ALA A 48 -4.38 -5.57 9.13
CA ALA A 48 -3.37 -6.17 10.01
C ALA A 48 -3.64 -7.68 10.25
N LEU A 49 -4.90 -8.04 10.45
CA LEU A 49 -5.35 -9.43 10.61
C LEU A 49 -5.40 -10.22 9.29
N GLY A 50 -5.12 -9.59 8.16
CA GLY A 50 -5.22 -10.18 6.82
C GLY A 50 -4.21 -11.31 6.53
N ARG A 51 -3.14 -11.46 7.34
CA ARG A 51 -2.05 -12.43 7.08
C ARG A 51 -2.52 -13.85 6.72
N PRO A 52 -3.47 -14.49 7.45
CA PRO A 52 -3.92 -15.85 7.12
C PRO A 52 -4.68 -15.95 5.79
N ARG A 53 -5.26 -14.84 5.32
CA ARG A 53 -5.98 -14.75 4.04
C ARG A 53 -5.02 -14.52 2.85
N GLY A 54 -3.72 -14.32 3.13
CA GLY A 54 -2.68 -14.09 2.13
C GLY A 54 -2.89 -12.82 1.30
N ARG A 55 -2.18 -12.74 0.18
CA ARG A 55 -2.18 -11.59 -0.74
C ARG A 55 -3.59 -11.09 -1.07
N ASN A 56 -4.49 -11.97 -1.49
CA ASN A 56 -5.80 -11.57 -1.98
C ASN A 56 -6.69 -11.02 -0.85
N GLY A 57 -6.67 -11.63 0.34
CA GLY A 57 -7.48 -11.13 1.46
C GLY A 57 -6.96 -9.81 2.03
N VAL A 58 -5.64 -9.57 1.99
CA VAL A 58 -5.09 -8.26 2.32
C VAL A 58 -5.54 -7.20 1.32
N MET A 59 -5.51 -7.50 0.01
CA MET A 59 -6.01 -6.60 -1.03
C MET A 59 -7.51 -6.31 -0.88
N GLU A 60 -8.32 -7.31 -0.52
CA GLU A 60 -9.75 -7.10 -0.21
C GLU A 60 -9.92 -6.16 0.98
N SER A 61 -9.14 -6.35 2.05
CA SER A 61 -9.21 -5.48 3.24
C SER A 61 -8.81 -4.03 2.92
N LEU A 62 -7.80 -3.81 2.07
CA LEU A 62 -7.38 -2.48 1.62
C LEU A 62 -8.45 -1.73 0.82
N LYS A 63 -9.32 -2.44 0.10
CA LYS A 63 -10.45 -1.82 -0.63
C LYS A 63 -11.52 -1.26 0.31
N GLU A 64 -11.66 -1.85 1.48
CA GLU A 64 -12.62 -1.42 2.49
C GLU A 64 -12.09 -0.26 3.36
N VAL A 65 -10.80 0.10 3.23
CA VAL A 65 -10.23 1.20 4.01
C VAL A 65 -10.92 2.52 3.67
N LEU A 66 -11.47 3.18 4.68
CA LEU A 66 -12.16 4.45 4.53
C LEU A 66 -11.18 5.62 4.49
N GLY A 67 -11.58 6.67 3.78
CA GLY A 67 -10.80 7.89 3.65
C GLY A 67 -10.94 8.52 2.26
N GLU A 68 -10.41 9.73 2.13
CA GLU A 68 -10.17 10.35 0.84
C GLU A 68 -9.20 9.46 0.04
N ARG A 69 -9.57 9.19 -1.20
CA ARG A 69 -8.77 8.44 -2.17
C ARG A 69 -8.34 9.36 -3.29
N ASN A 70 -7.09 9.20 -3.73
CA ASN A 70 -6.52 10.00 -4.80
C ASN A 70 -5.47 9.18 -5.55
N LEU A 71 -5.90 8.55 -6.65
CA LEU A 71 -5.06 7.67 -7.46
C LEU A 71 -3.81 8.36 -8.00
N GLN A 72 -3.88 9.67 -8.29
CA GLN A 72 -2.71 10.42 -8.76
C GLN A 72 -1.65 10.53 -7.67
N VAL A 73 -2.06 10.73 -6.41
CA VAL A 73 -1.14 10.79 -5.27
C VAL A 73 -0.56 9.41 -4.98
N SER A 74 -1.39 8.38 -4.89
CA SER A 74 -0.93 7.00 -4.65
C SER A 74 -0.01 6.50 -5.77
N GLY A 75 -0.30 6.85 -7.02
CA GLY A 75 0.57 6.58 -8.17
C GLY A 75 1.92 7.31 -8.09
N ALA A 76 1.92 8.60 -7.70
CA ALA A 76 3.16 9.35 -7.47
C ALA A 76 4.02 8.73 -6.36
N MET A 77 3.39 8.20 -5.30
CA MET A 77 4.10 7.47 -4.24
C MET A 77 4.74 6.18 -4.77
N LEU A 78 4.04 5.42 -5.63
CA LEU A 78 4.59 4.22 -6.26
C LEU A 78 5.76 4.54 -7.22
N LEU A 79 5.66 5.62 -7.99
CA LEU A 79 6.77 6.09 -8.84
C LEU A 79 7.97 6.52 -7.99
N SER A 80 7.75 7.17 -6.85
CA SER A 80 8.81 7.53 -5.92
C SER A 80 9.49 6.27 -5.33
N GLU A 81 8.72 5.25 -4.97
CA GLU A 81 9.25 3.96 -4.50
C GLU A 81 10.13 3.29 -5.56
N LEU A 82 9.65 3.25 -6.81
CA LEU A 82 10.41 2.72 -7.95
C LEU A 82 11.70 3.51 -8.21
N SER A 83 11.65 4.84 -8.08
CA SER A 83 12.83 5.71 -8.17
C SER A 83 13.85 5.40 -7.06
N ASN A 84 13.40 5.17 -5.84
CA ASN A 84 14.27 4.78 -4.72
C ASN A 84 14.95 3.45 -4.97
N ARG A 85 14.21 2.45 -5.48
CA ARG A 85 14.79 1.13 -5.82
C ARG A 85 15.81 1.20 -6.95
N LEU A 86 15.56 2.05 -7.95
CA LEU A 86 16.54 2.33 -8.99
C LEU A 86 17.83 2.91 -8.39
N ALA A 87 17.71 3.88 -7.48
CA ALA A 87 18.86 4.47 -6.78
C ALA A 87 19.61 3.44 -5.91
N GLN A 88 18.90 2.43 -5.39
CA GLN A 88 19.48 1.32 -4.62
C GLN A 88 20.05 0.18 -5.50
N GLY A 89 19.98 0.31 -6.83
CA GLY A 89 20.60 -0.63 -7.78
C GLY A 89 19.66 -1.67 -8.40
N GLU A 90 18.33 -1.56 -8.24
CA GLU A 90 17.40 -2.36 -9.05
C GLU A 90 17.61 -2.04 -10.54
N SER A 91 17.56 -3.06 -11.40
CA SER A 91 17.83 -2.85 -12.83
C SER A 91 16.84 -1.87 -13.48
N VAL A 92 17.35 -0.97 -14.33
CA VAL A 92 16.54 -0.02 -15.12
C VAL A 92 15.41 -0.73 -15.86
N ARG A 93 15.68 -1.90 -16.44
CA ARG A 93 14.67 -2.69 -17.17
C ARG A 93 13.51 -3.13 -16.27
N SER A 94 13.81 -3.58 -15.04
CA SER A 94 12.78 -3.99 -14.07
C SER A 94 11.93 -2.80 -13.64
N VAL A 95 12.59 -1.70 -13.26
CA VAL A 95 11.93 -0.46 -12.81
C VAL A 95 11.07 0.16 -13.91
N ALA A 96 11.61 0.29 -15.12
CA ALA A 96 10.89 0.86 -16.26
C ALA A 96 9.64 0.06 -16.61
N ARG A 97 9.70 -1.28 -16.55
CA ARG A 97 8.51 -2.12 -16.77
C ARG A 97 7.41 -1.82 -15.75
N LYS A 98 7.76 -1.81 -14.45
CA LYS A 98 6.79 -1.53 -13.38
C LYS A 98 6.23 -0.11 -13.45
N ALA A 99 7.05 0.87 -13.82
CA ALA A 99 6.63 2.27 -13.91
C ALA A 99 5.60 2.51 -15.04
N LEU A 100 5.70 1.77 -16.16
CA LEU A 100 4.73 1.84 -17.25
C LEU A 100 3.34 1.33 -16.84
N ASP A 101 3.25 0.44 -15.86
CA ASP A 101 1.96 -0.06 -15.36
C ASP A 101 1.33 0.89 -14.32
N VAL A 102 2.06 1.92 -13.87
CA VAL A 102 1.59 2.93 -12.89
C VAL A 102 1.09 4.22 -13.58
N ALA A 103 1.68 4.58 -14.73
CA ALA A 103 1.42 5.82 -15.47
C ALA A 103 0.32 5.66 -16.53
#